data_AF-A0A0Q6TF06-F1
#
_entry.id   AF-A0A0Q6TF06-F1
#
_cell.length_a   1.000
_cell.length_b   1.000
_cell.length_c   1.000
_cell.angle_alpha   90.00
_cell.angle_beta   90.00
_cell.angle_gamma   90.00
#
_symmetry.space_group_name_H-M   'P 1'
#
loop_
_entity.id
_entity.type
_entity.pdbx_description
1 polymer ?
#
loop_
_entity_poly.entity_id
_entity_poly.type
_entity_poly.pdbx_seq_one_letter_code
_entity_poly.pdbx_strand_id
1 'polypeptide(L)' 'MKNVTVSMDDAVAEWARLEAARRNTSVSRLLGELLGEKMRHDDAYERALQDWLHRERSWASDGQPYPGRGIL' A
#
# COMPACT_ATOMS: atom_id res chain seq x y z
N MET A 1 -1.66 20.66 14.42
CA MET A 1 -0.64 19.71 13.93
C MET A 1 0.29 19.37 15.08
N LYS A 2 0.78 18.13 15.19
CA LYS A 2 1.82 17.75 16.15
C LYS A 2 3.18 17.82 15.45
N ASN A 3 4.21 18.33 16.12
CA ASN A 3 5.57 18.38 15.58
C ASN A 3 6.28 17.06 15.83
N VAL A 4 7.05 16.59 14.84
CA VAL A 4 7.84 15.36 14.92
C VAL A 4 9.25 15.68 14.43
N THR A 5 10.25 15.29 15.22
CA THR A 5 11.66 15.32 14.82
C THR A 5 12.02 13.97 14.21
N VAL A 6 12.65 13.98 13.04
CA VAL A 6 13.00 12.77 12.29
C VAL A 6 14.49 12.81 11.98
N SER A 7 15.17 11.68 12.15
CA SER A 7 16.57 11.50 11.72
C SER A 7 16.59 10.71 10.42
N MET A 8 17.47 11.10 9.50
CA MET A 8 17.65 10.44 8.20
C MET A 8 19.07 10.69 7.72
N ASP A 9 19.56 9.85 6.82
CA ASP A 9 20.87 10.04 6.19
C ASP A 9 20.91 11.35 5.38
N ASP A 10 22.10 11.96 5.30
CA ASP A 10 22.29 13.26 4.64
C ASP A 10 21.77 13.27 3.19
N ALA A 11 22.05 12.20 2.45
CA ALA A 11 21.59 12.05 1.07
C ALA A 11 20.05 12.02 0.95
N VAL A 12 19.37 11.40 1.92
CA VAL A 12 17.90 11.34 1.97
C VAL A 12 17.34 12.73 2.30
N ALA A 13 17.96 13.44 3.23
CA ALA A 13 17.56 14.80 3.58
C ALA A 13 17.71 15.77 2.39
N GLU A 14 18.80 15.67 1.64
CA GLU A 14 19.03 16.48 0.44
C GLU A 14 17.99 16.18 -0.64
N TRP A 15 17.79 14.90 -0.94
CA TRP A 15 16.77 14.48 -1.89
C TRP A 15 15.39 15.00 -1.51
N ALA A 16 15.01 14.88 -0.23
CA ALA A 16 13.69 15.32 0.26
C ALA A 16 13.50 16.84 0.08
N ARG A 17 14.54 17.66 0.29
CA ARG A 17 14.48 19.11 0.05
C ARG A 17 14.31 19.43 -1.43
N LEU A 18 15.08 18.77 -2.30
CA LEU A 18 14.98 18.96 -3.76
C LEU A 18 13.60 18.56 -4.27
N GLU A 19 13.07 17.44 -3.79
CA GLU A 19 11.76 16.95 -4.20
C GLU A 19 10.63 17.83 -3.69
N ALA A 20 10.72 18.32 -2.44
CA ALA A 20 9.78 19.30 -1.91
C ALA A 20 9.80 20.60 -2.74
N ALA A 21 10.98 21.10 -3.09
CA ALA A 21 11.12 22.28 -3.95
C ALA A 21 10.53 22.05 -5.35
N ARG A 22 10.80 20.89 -5.97
CA ARG A 22 10.23 20.50 -7.27
C ARG A 22 8.70 20.52 -7.26
N ARG A 23 8.09 20.10 -6.14
CA ARG A 23 6.63 20.09 -5.95
C ARG A 23 6.07 21.38 -5.36
N ASN A 24 6.89 22.42 -5.21
CA ASN A 24 6.52 23.69 -4.58
C ASN A 24 5.86 23.52 -3.20
N THR A 25 6.41 22.61 -2.39
CA THR A 25 5.92 22.26 -1.05
C THR A 25 7.08 22.25 -0.03
N SER A 26 6.76 21.98 1.23
CA SER A 26 7.77 21.80 2.29
C SER A 26 8.07 20.33 2.52
N VAL A 27 9.26 20.03 3.03
CA VAL A 27 9.66 18.66 3.40
C VAL A 27 8.68 18.04 4.40
N SER A 28 8.21 18.82 5.38
CA SER A 28 7.24 18.36 6.38
C SER A 28 5.91 17.96 5.75
N ARG A 29 5.43 18.72 4.75
CA ARG A 29 4.19 18.40 4.03
C ARG A 29 4.37 17.19 3.13
N LEU A 30 5.47 17.13 2.37
CA LEU A 30 5.84 15.98 1.55
C LEU A 30 5.88 14.69 2.38
N LEU A 31 6.56 14.72 3.53
CA LEU A 31 6.67 13.56 4.41
C LEU A 31 5.31 13.16 5.01
N GLY A 32 4.49 14.13 5.39
CA GLY A 32 3.14 13.87 5.90
C GLY A 32 2.24 13.20 4.85
N GLU A 33 2.31 13.63 3.59
CA GLU A 33 1.57 13.03 2.47
C GLU A 33 2.02 11.58 2.24
N LEU A 34 3.34 11.34 2.17
CA LEU A 34 3.93 10.02 2.00
C LEU A 34 3.53 9.04 3.11
N LEU A 35 3.55 9.49 4.37
CA LEU A 35 3.10 8.69 5.51
C LEU A 35 1.60 8.42 5.45
N GLY A 36 0.79 9.41 5.06
CA GLY A 36 -0.65 9.23 4.88
C GLY A 36 -0.99 8.22 3.78
N GLU A 37 -0.26 8.24 2.66
CA GLU A 37 -0.39 7.24 1.60
C GLU A 37 -0.04 5.84 2.10
N LYS A 38 1.10 5.69 2.79
CA LYS A 38 1.51 4.41 3.38
C LYS A 38 0.46 3.87 4.35
N MET A 39 -0.04 4.70 5.27
CA MET A 39 -1.07 4.30 6.23
C MET A 39 -2.33 3.77 5.54
N ARG A 40 -2.79 4.43 4.47
CA ARG A 40 -3.97 3.97 3.71
C ARG A 40 -3.72 2.64 3.01
N HIS A 41 -2.53 2.46 2.44
CA HIS A 41 -2.16 1.21 1.77
C HIS A 41 -2.06 0.04 2.75
N ASP A 42 -1.42 0.25 3.90
CA ASP A 42 -1.28 -0.77 4.94
C ASP A 42 -2.68 -1.17 5.50
N ASP A 43 -3.55 -0.20 5.80
CA ASP A 43 -4.94 -0.45 6.25
C ASP A 43 -5.80 -1.16 5.20
N ALA A 44 -5.65 -0.81 3.92
CA ALA A 44 -6.36 -1.48 2.83
C ALA A 44 -5.93 -2.94 2.67
N TYR A 45 -4.63 -3.22 2.79
CA TYR A 45 -4.11 -4.59 2.76
C TYR A 45 -4.62 -5.41 3.94
N GLU A 46 -4.52 -4.87 5.15
CA GLU A 46 -5.00 -5.55 6.36
C GLU A 46 -6.50 -5.87 6.27
N ARG A 47 -7.32 -4.92 5.82
CA ARG A 47 -8.75 -5.17 5.58
C ARG A 47 -9.00 -6.26 4.55
N ALA A 48 -8.31 -6.22 3.41
CA ALA A 48 -8.46 -7.24 2.37
C ALA A 48 -8.04 -8.64 2.86
N LEU A 49 -6.99 -8.72 3.68
CA LEU A 49 -6.55 -9.97 4.30
C LEU A 49 -7.57 -10.50 5.30
N GLN A 50 -8.11 -9.64 6.17
CA GLN A 50 -9.14 -10.04 7.14
C GLN A 50 -10.41 -10.50 6.44
N ASP A 51 -10.86 -9.77 5.42
CA ASP A 51 -11.99 -10.18 4.58
C ASP A 51 -11.73 -11.54 3.92
N TRP A 52 -10.52 -11.77 3.40
CA TRP A 52 -10.14 -13.05 2.81
C TRP A 52 -10.16 -14.21 3.82
N LEU A 53 -9.63 -14.00 5.03
CA LEU A 53 -9.58 -15.00 6.11
C LEU A 53 -10.98 -15.36 6.63
N HIS A 54 -11.85 -14.36 6.79
CA HIS A 54 -13.19 -14.53 7.36
C HIS A 54 -14.26 -14.88 6.34
N ARG A 55 -13.93 -14.88 5.04
CA ARG A 55 -14.85 -15.30 4.00
C ARG A 55 -15.04 -16.81 4.07
N GLU A 56 -16.10 -17.23 4.74
CA GLU A 56 -16.62 -18.59 4.63
C GLU A 56 -16.88 -18.90 3.16
N ARG A 57 -16.22 -19.96 2.69
CA ARG A 57 -16.20 -20.33 1.29
C ARG A 57 -16.52 -21.81 1.24
N SER A 58 -17.74 -22.16 0.84
CA SER A 58 -18.07 -23.51 0.47
C SER A 58 -17.60 -23.73 -0.98
N TRP A 59 -16.50 -24.46 -1.13
CA TRP A 59 -16.03 -24.88 -2.44
C TRP A 59 -16.82 -26.13 -2.77
N ALA A 60 -17.97 -25.96 -3.43
CA ALA A 60 -18.79 -27.05 -3.90
C ALA A 60 -18.45 -27.32 -5.36
N SER A 61 -17.92 -28.52 -5.63
CA SER A 61 -17.93 -29.08 -6.98
C SER A 61 -19.31 -29.70 -7.22
N ASP A 62 -19.84 -29.55 -8.43
CA ASP A 62 -21.00 -30.28 -8.93
C ASP A 62 -20.65 -31.74 -9.31
N GLY A 63 -19.41 -32.17 -9.05
CA GLY A 63 -18.90 -33.50 -9.35
C GLY A 63 -18.57 -33.71 -10.84
N GLN A 64 -18.71 -32.68 -11.68
CA GLN A 64 -18.42 -32.81 -13.10
C GLN A 64 -16.90 -32.93 -13.34
N PRO A 65 -16.48 -33.74 -14.34
CA PRO A 65 -15.08 -33.79 -14.73
C PRO A 65 -14.60 -32.41 -15.17
N TYR A 66 -13.35 -32.06 -14.83
CA TYR A 66 -12.74 -30.85 -15.36
C TYR A 66 -12.74 -30.85 -16.89
N PRO A 67 -12.90 -29.69 -17.54
CA PRO A 67 -12.83 -29.59 -18.99
C PRO A 67 -11.55 -30.25 -19.50
N GLY A 68 -11.70 -31.22 -20.40
CA GLY A 68 -10.57 -31.81 -21.09
C GLY A 68 -9.85 -30.74 -21.92
N ARG A 69 -8.54 -30.87 -22.08
CA ARG A 69 -7.78 -30.02 -23.00
C ARG A 69 -8.21 -30.35 -24.43
N GLY A 70 -9.24 -29.69 -24.94
CA GLY A 70 -9.65 -29.80 -26.34
C GLY A 70 -8.54 -29.24 -27.23
N ILE A 71 -8.14 -30.02 -28.25
CA ILE A 71 -7.36 -29.46 -29.36
C ILE A 71 -8.32 -28.55 -30.14
N LEU A 72 -7.93 -27.28 -30.27
CA LEU A 72 -8.65 -26.23 -30.99
C LEU A 72 -8.86 -26.59 -32.47
#